data_AF-A0A7X2YYV4-F1
#
_entry.id   AF-A0A7X2YYV4-F1
#
_cell.length_a   1.000
_cell.length_b   1.000
_cell.length_c   1.000
_cell.angle_alpha   90.00
_cell.angle_beta   90.00
_cell.angle_gamma   90.00
#
_symmetry.space_group_name_H-M   'P 1'
#
loop_
_entity.id
_entity.type
_entity.pdbx_description
1 polymer ?
#
loop_
_entity_poly.entity_id
_entity_poly.type
_entity_poly.pdbx_seq_one_letter_code
_entity_poly.pdbx_strand_id
1 'polypeptide(L)'
;MSTPSAISGTARNIRNELGEVKREEARLQAELAGVASWWKGSAGKALTDSYRSQTRNEISRLYSDIEALQTGLERLAAEVQRADEQRRIEVQQKALKLEQQRNAKK
;
A
#
# COMPACT_ATOMS: atom_id res chain seq x y z
N MET A 1 -15.92 8.50 9.29
CA MET A 1 -14.48 8.12 9.26
C MET A 1 -14.37 6.74 8.66
N SER A 2 -13.36 6.48 7.83
CA SER A 2 -13.06 5.13 7.33
C SER A 2 -12.69 4.21 8.49
N THR A 3 -13.26 3.01 8.54
CA THR A 3 -12.94 2.03 9.59
C THR A 3 -11.53 1.48 9.39
N PRO A 4 -10.84 1.00 10.45
CA PRO A 4 -9.57 0.30 10.31
C PRO A 4 -9.63 -0.84 9.28
N SER A 5 -10.75 -1.57 9.22
CA SER A 5 -10.96 -2.64 8.23
C SER A 5 -10.98 -2.14 6.79
N ALA A 6 -11.60 -0.98 6.52
CA ALA A 6 -11.63 -0.38 5.19
C ALA A 6 -10.24 0.11 4.75
N ILE A 7 -9.48 0.68 5.69
CA ILE A 7 -8.10 1.13 5.44
C ILE A 7 -7.20 -0.08 5.12
N SER A 8 -7.25 -1.13 5.95
CA SER A 8 -6.51 -2.37 5.68
C SER A 8 -6.95 -3.07 4.40
N GLY A 9 -8.24 -3.00 4.05
CA GLY A 9 -8.76 -3.49 2.77
C GLY A 9 -8.14 -2.75 1.59
N THR A 10 -8.02 -1.42 1.69
CA THR A 10 -7.35 -0.59 0.67
C THR A 10 -5.87 -0.95 0.53
N ALA A 11 -5.15 -1.14 1.63
CA ALA A 11 -3.75 -1.57 1.61
C ALA A 11 -3.58 -2.93 0.90
N ARG A 12 -4.52 -3.87 1.11
CA ARG A 12 -4.52 -5.17 0.42
C ARG A 12 -4.75 -5.02 -1.09
N ASN A 13 -5.68 -4.15 -1.50
CA ASN A 13 -5.93 -3.90 -2.92
C ASN A 13 -4.69 -3.34 -3.61
N ILE A 14 -4.03 -2.37 -2.98
CA ILE A 14 -2.76 -1.80 -3.46
C ILE A 14 -1.69 -2.88 -3.63
N ARG A 15 -1.58 -3.81 -2.67
CA ARG A 15 -0.65 -4.95 -2.78
C ARG A 15 -0.97 -5.85 -3.98
N ASN A 16 -2.24 -6.10 -4.25
CA ASN A 16 -2.67 -6.90 -5.38
C ASN A 16 -2.35 -6.20 -6.71
N GLU A 17 -2.65 -4.90 -6.80
CA GLU A 17 -2.31 -4.06 -7.96
C GLU A 17 -0.80 -4.02 -8.21
N LEU A 18 0.02 -3.89 -7.15
CA LEU A 18 1.49 -4.01 -7.26
C LEU A 18 1.90 -5.36 -7.87
N GLY A 19 1.22 -6.43 -7.49
CA GLY A 19 1.42 -7.76 -8.06
C GLY A 19 1.11 -7.82 -9.56
N GLU A 20 0.07 -7.11 -10.02
CA GLU A 20 -0.24 -6.99 -11.45
C GLU A 20 0.82 -6.19 -12.19
N VAL A 21 1.26 -5.03 -11.65
CA VAL A 21 2.32 -4.23 -12.28
C VAL A 21 3.61 -5.05 -12.43
N LYS A 22 3.98 -5.83 -11.42
CA LYS A 22 5.15 -6.74 -11.48
C LYS A 22 5.01 -7.80 -12.56
N ARG A 23 3.79 -8.32 -12.79
CA ARG A 23 3.52 -9.26 -13.89
C ARG A 23 3.63 -8.61 -15.26
N GLU A 24 3.05 -7.42 -15.42
CA GLU A 24 3.12 -6.69 -16.70
C GLU A 24 4.55 -6.24 -17.02
N GLU A 25 5.34 -5.81 -16.03
CA GLU A 25 6.77 -5.54 -16.24
C GLU A 25 7.50 -6.80 -16.75
N ALA A 26 7.28 -7.95 -16.11
CA ALA A 26 7.91 -9.21 -16.53
C ALA A 26 7.54 -9.58 -17.98
N ARG A 27 6.27 -9.35 -18.37
CA ARG A 27 5.81 -9.53 -19.74
C ARG A 27 6.52 -8.58 -20.72
N LEU A 28 6.60 -7.28 -20.40
CA LEU A 28 7.30 -6.29 -21.22
C LEU A 28 8.79 -6.64 -21.38
N GLN A 29 9.44 -7.12 -20.33
CA GLN A 29 10.82 -7.59 -20.40
C GLN A 29 10.98 -8.78 -21.36
N ALA A 30 10.04 -9.73 -21.34
CA ALA A 30 10.04 -10.86 -22.26
C ALA A 30 9.80 -10.43 -23.72
N GLU A 31 8.86 -9.52 -23.96
CA GLU A 31 8.59 -8.95 -25.29
C GLU A 31 9.80 -8.18 -25.82
N LEU A 32 10.47 -7.38 -24.97
CA LEU A 32 11.70 -6.67 -25.33
C LEU A 32 12.83 -7.63 -25.69
N ALA A 33 13.01 -8.72 -24.93
CA ALA A 33 13.99 -9.76 -25.25
C ALA A 33 13.67 -10.41 -26.61
N GLY A 34 12.38 -10.63 -26.89
CA GLY A 34 11.89 -11.08 -28.19
C GLY A 34 12.27 -10.12 -29.32
N VAL A 35 11.98 -8.83 -29.19
CA VAL A 35 12.32 -7.80 -30.19
C VAL A 35 13.83 -7.70 -30.40
N ALA A 36 14.61 -7.64 -29.32
CA ALA A 36 16.07 -7.58 -29.37
C ALA A 36 16.71 -8.83 -30.02
N SER A 37 16.00 -9.96 -30.08
CA SER A 37 16.48 -11.19 -30.70
C SER A 37 16.59 -11.08 -32.22
N TRP A 38 15.70 -10.34 -32.89
CA TRP A 38 15.66 -10.22 -34.36
C TRP A 38 15.94 -8.81 -34.88
N TRP A 39 15.67 -7.77 -34.09
CA TRP A 39 16.00 -6.39 -34.45
C TRP A 39 17.43 -6.05 -33.99
N LYS A 40 18.42 -6.45 -34.79
CA LYS A 40 19.84 -6.19 -34.50
C LYS A 40 20.29 -4.79 -34.93
N GLY A 41 21.43 -4.36 -34.40
CA GLY A 41 22.07 -3.08 -34.73
C GLY A 41 21.72 -1.94 -33.77
N SER A 42 22.08 -0.71 -34.15
CA SER A 42 22.00 0.47 -33.29
C SER A 42 20.58 0.77 -32.79
N ALA A 43 19.55 0.48 -33.59
CA ALA A 43 18.16 0.68 -33.22
C ALA A 43 17.70 -0.26 -32.09
N GLY A 44 17.97 -1.57 -32.20
CA GLY A 44 17.64 -2.53 -31.15
C GLY A 44 18.43 -2.30 -29.85
N LYS A 45 19.69 -1.86 -29.99
CA LYS A 45 20.50 -1.43 -28.85
C LYS A 45 19.91 -0.19 -28.17
N ALA A 46 19.56 0.85 -28.93
CA ALA A 46 18.96 2.07 -28.39
C ALA A 46 17.63 1.80 -27.67
N LEU A 47 16.78 0.92 -28.21
CA LEU A 47 15.54 0.48 -27.56
C LEU A 47 15.81 -0.20 -26.21
N THR A 48 16.75 -1.15 -26.19
CA THR A 48 17.11 -1.90 -24.98
C THR A 48 17.71 -0.98 -23.91
N ASP A 49 18.57 -0.04 -24.34
CA ASP A 49 19.24 0.91 -23.46
C ASP A 49 18.25 1.94 -22.89
N SER A 50 17.30 2.44 -23.70
CA SER A 50 16.23 3.32 -23.24
C SER A 50 15.35 2.64 -22.19
N TYR A 51 14.90 1.40 -22.44
CA TYR A 51 14.13 0.63 -21.47
C TYR A 51 14.88 0.45 -20.14
N ARG A 52 16.16 0.07 -20.20
CA ARG A 52 16.97 -0.17 -18.98
C ARG A 52 17.25 1.09 -18.19
N SER A 53 17.53 2.20 -18.87
CA SER A 53 17.98 3.44 -18.23
C SER A 53 16.82 4.32 -17.73
N GLN A 54 15.66 4.25 -18.36
CA GLN A 54 14.50 5.10 -18.03
C GLN A 54 13.38 4.25 -17.44
N THR A 55 12.75 3.42 -18.27
CA THR A 55 11.52 2.69 -17.92
C THR A 55 11.70 1.81 -16.70
N ARG A 56 12.76 1.00 -16.65
CA ARG A 56 13.00 0.11 -15.49
C ARG A 56 13.25 0.87 -14.19
N ASN A 57 13.93 2.01 -14.27
CA ASN A 57 14.22 2.83 -13.10
C ASN A 57 12.94 3.50 -12.57
N GLU A 58 12.08 3.99 -13.47
CA GLU A 58 10.77 4.55 -13.10
C GLU A 58 9.86 3.49 -12.50
N ILE A 59 9.79 2.29 -13.08
CA ILE A 59 9.03 1.16 -12.53
C ILE A 59 9.54 0.78 -11.12
N SER A 60 10.87 0.76 -10.93
CA SER A 60 11.47 0.47 -9.63
C SER A 60 11.11 1.52 -8.56
N ARG A 61 11.06 2.80 -8.94
CA ARG A 61 10.59 3.89 -8.07
C ARG A 61 9.12 3.72 -7.72
N LEU A 62 8.28 3.43 -8.72
CA LEU A 62 6.85 3.16 -8.51
C LEU A 62 6.64 2.00 -7.52
N TYR A 63 7.43 0.94 -7.59
CA TYR A 63 7.36 -0.14 -6.60
C TYR A 63 7.63 0.34 -5.18
N SER A 64 8.68 1.14 -5.01
CA SER A 64 9.01 1.70 -3.69
C SER A 64 7.91 2.63 -3.17
N ASP A 65 7.35 3.47 -4.02
CA ASP A 65 6.27 4.39 -3.66
C ASP A 65 4.99 3.65 -3.27
N ILE A 66 4.64 2.60 -4.01
CA ILE A 66 3.47 1.76 -3.73
C ILE A 66 3.66 0.97 -2.43
N GLU A 67 4.85 0.40 -2.19
CA GLU A 67 5.17 -0.31 -0.94
C GLU A 67 5.13 0.64 0.26
N ALA A 68 5.66 1.87 0.12
CA ALA A 68 5.58 2.90 1.14
C ALA A 68 4.13 3.31 1.45
N LEU A 69 3.29 3.46 0.42
CA LEU A 69 1.87 3.75 0.58
C LEU A 69 1.14 2.63 1.32
N GLN A 70 1.42 1.37 0.96
CA GLN A 70 0.84 0.20 1.62
C GLN A 70 1.19 0.18 3.11
N THR A 71 2.47 0.36 3.46
CA THR A 71 2.92 0.41 4.85
C THR A 71 2.30 1.60 5.60
N GLY A 72 2.19 2.77 4.94
CA GLY A 72 1.54 3.94 5.51
C GLY A 72 0.06 3.70 5.86
N LEU A 73 -0.67 3.00 4.99
CA LEU A 73 -2.07 2.64 5.24
C LEU A 73 -2.22 1.60 6.36
N GLU A 74 -1.37 0.58 6.40
CA GLU A 74 -1.37 -0.41 7.48
C GLU A 74 -1.10 0.25 8.84
N ARG A 75 -0.15 1.19 8.88
CA ARG A 75 0.13 1.99 10.06
C ARG A 75 -1.06 2.86 10.46
N LEU A 76 -1.68 3.55 9.49
CA LEU A 76 -2.86 4.37 9.74
C LEU A 76 -4.03 3.54 10.30
N ALA A 77 -4.26 2.35 9.74
CA ALA A 77 -5.30 1.45 10.25
C ALA A 77 -5.07 1.09 11.72
N ALA A 78 -3.82 0.78 12.10
CA ALA A 78 -3.45 0.49 13.48
C ALA A 78 -3.62 1.71 14.40
N GLU A 79 -3.23 2.90 13.95
CA GLU A 79 -3.39 4.15 14.71
C GLU A 79 -4.87 4.48 14.94
N VAL A 80 -5.72 4.33 13.91
CA VAL A 80 -7.18 4.52 14.05
C VAL A 80 -7.78 3.50 15.02
N GLN A 81 -7.39 2.23 14.92
CA GLN A 81 -7.88 1.20 15.84
C GLN A 81 -7.52 1.51 17.30
N ARG A 82 -6.28 1.94 17.58
CA ARG A 82 -5.87 2.35 18.93
C ARG A 82 -6.65 3.56 19.42
N ALA A 83 -6.86 4.56 18.57
CA ALA A 83 -7.62 5.75 18.93
C ALA A 83 -9.09 5.43 19.24
N ASP A 84 -9.71 4.54 18.47
CA ASP A 84 -11.08 4.10 18.71
C ASP A 84 -11.21 3.28 20.00
N GLU A 85 -10.25 2.39 20.28
CA GLU A 85 -10.23 1.62 21.53
C GLU A 85 -10.04 2.52 22.75
N GLN A 86 -9.12 3.49 22.67
CA GLN A 86 -8.90 4.45 23.74
C GLN A 86 -10.18 5.24 24.05
N ARG A 87 -10.91 5.71 23.02
CA ARG A 87 -12.20 6.38 23.21
C ARG A 87 -13.23 5.47 23.88
N ARG A 88 -13.29 4.18 23.52
CA ARG A 88 -14.21 3.21 24.14
C ARG A 88 -13.92 3.02 25.62
N ILE A 89 -12.64 2.85 25.98
CA ILE A 89 -12.21 2.71 27.39
C ILE A 89 -12.59 3.95 28.18
N GLU A 90 -12.34 5.15 27.66
CA GLU A 90 -12.68 6.41 28.34
C GLU A 90 -14.18 6.57 28.57
N VAL A 91 -15.02 6.19 27.60
CA VAL A 91 -16.48 6.22 27.74
C VAL A 91 -16.95 5.23 28.80
N GLN A 92 -16.41 4.01 28.81
CA GLN A 92 -16.74 3.00 29.82
C GLN A 92 -16.34 3.46 31.23
N GLN A 93 -15.14 4.02 31.39
CA GLN A 93 -14.68 4.55 32.67
C GLN A 93 -15.54 5.71 33.17
N LYS A 94 -15.95 6.62 32.28
CA LYS A 94 -16.86 7.72 32.64
C LYS A 94 -18.23 7.19 33.06
N ALA A 95 -18.78 6.20 32.36
CA ALA A 95 -20.05 5.58 32.71
C ALA A 95 -20.00 4.89 34.09
N LEU A 96 -18.95 4.12 34.36
CA LEU A 96 -18.72 3.47 35.66
C LEU A 96 -18.61 4.48 36.80
N LYS A 97 -17.86 5.57 36.61
CA LYS A 97 -17.74 6.63 37.62
C LYS A 97 -19.08 7.32 37.91
N LEU A 98 -19.88 7.58 36.87
CA LEU A 98 -21.22 8.16 37.03
C LEU A 98 -22.16 7.23 37.80
N GLU A 99 -22.12 5.93 37.52
CA GLU A 99 -22.93 4.93 38.23
C GLU A 99 -22.54 4.81 39.70
N GLN A 100 -21.24 4.77 40.00
CA GLN A 100 -20.73 4.78 41.38
C GLN A 100 -21.17 6.03 42.15
N GLN A 101 -21.09 7.21 41.53
CA GLN A 101 -21.56 8.46 42.15
C GLN A 101 -23.08 8.46 42.39
N ARG A 102 -23.86 7.83 41.50
CA ARG A 102 -25.32 7.70 41.66
C ARG A 102 -25.69 6.76 42.80
N ASN A 103 -24.97 5.66 42.94
CA ASN A 103 -25.19 4.68 44.00
C ASN A 103 -24.70 5.18 45.37
N ALA A 104 -23.67 6.03 45.42
CA ALA A 104 -23.19 6.64 46.66
C ALA A 104 -24.06 7.80 47.18
N LYS A 105 -25.01 8.30 46.38
CA LYS A 105 -25.96 9.38 46.73
C LYS A 105 -27.37 8.88 47.10
N LYS A 106 -27.60 7.57 47.06
CA LYS A 106 -28.81 6.90 47.55
C LYS A 106 -28.53 6.28 48.91
#